data_AF-A0A7C5U5K5-F1
#
_entry.id   AF-A0A7C5U5K5-F1
#
_cell.length_a   1.000
_cell.length_b   1.000
_cell.length_c   1.000
_cell.angle_alpha   90.00
_cell.angle_beta   90.00
_cell.angle_gamma   90.00
#
_symmetry.space_group_name_H-M   'P 1'
#
loop_
_entity.id
_entity.type
_entity.pdbx_description
1 polymer ?
#
loop_
_entity_poly.entity_id
_entity_poly.type
_entity_poly.pdbx_seq_one_letter_code
_entity_poly.pdbx_strand_id
1 'polypeptide(L)'
;MARIIEERLRAREGAIQEAREFSDCVSEILEEITAILYGSYARGDFNEWSDIDVLIIAKELPQNPLERLNLIDACIKRYPRVEPILITVSEFIRMRHKNLAILEALEKGIKLIDRLNIG
;
A
#
# COMPACT_ATOMS: atom_id res chain seq x y z
N MET A 1 -26.84 -11.08 11.88
CA MET A 1 -25.70 -11.79 11.25
C MET A 1 -25.45 -11.31 9.83
N ALA A 2 -26.41 -11.42 8.89
CA ALA A 2 -26.24 -10.95 7.50
C ALA A 2 -25.81 -9.47 7.39
N ARG A 3 -26.45 -8.58 8.17
CA ARG A 3 -26.12 -7.14 8.20
C ARG A 3 -24.68 -6.83 8.65
N ILE A 4 -24.18 -7.54 9.66
CA ILE A 4 -22.81 -7.36 10.18
C ILE A 4 -21.77 -7.81 9.13
N ILE A 5 -22.06 -8.90 8.41
CA ILE A 5 -21.20 -9.39 7.33
C ILE A 5 -21.16 -8.37 6.19
N GLU A 6 -22.32 -7.82 5.79
CA GLU A 6 -22.42 -6.81 4.76
C GLU A 6 -21.68 -5.51 5.13
N GLU A 7 -21.84 -5.03 6.36
CA GLU A 7 -21.13 -3.85 6.87
C GLU A 7 -19.60 -4.07 6.84
N ARG A 8 -19.12 -5.26 7.26
CA ARG A 8 -17.69 -5.60 7.15
C ARG A 8 -17.21 -5.64 5.70
N LEU A 9 -17.98 -6.23 4.79
CA LEU A 9 -17.59 -6.28 3.37
C LEU A 9 -17.47 -4.86 2.79
N ARG A 10 -18.45 -3.99 3.06
CA ARG A 10 -18.41 -2.58 2.63
C ARG A 10 -17.22 -1.82 3.22
N ALA A 11 -16.91 -2.03 4.50
CA ALA A 11 -15.76 -1.39 5.14
C ALA A 11 -14.44 -1.82 4.48
N ARG A 12 -14.30 -3.11 4.15
CA ARG A 12 -13.13 -3.63 3.44
C ARG A 12 -13.02 -3.06 2.04
N GLU A 13 -14.12 -3.04 1.28
CA GLU A 13 -14.16 -2.47 -0.06
C GLU A 13 -13.81 -0.98 -0.05
N GLY A 14 -14.33 -0.22 0.92
CA GLY A 14 -13.99 1.18 1.12
C GLY A 14 -12.49 1.40 1.38
N ALA A 15 -11.88 0.58 2.23
CA ALA A 15 -10.44 0.66 2.50
C ALA A 15 -9.59 0.28 1.27
N ILE A 16 -10.00 -0.74 0.51
CA ILE A 16 -9.32 -1.10 -0.74
C ILE A 16 -9.42 0.04 -1.76
N GLN A 17 -10.57 0.70 -1.85
CA GLN A 17 -10.79 1.83 -2.72
C GLN A 17 -9.94 3.04 -2.29
N GLU A 18 -9.90 3.36 -0.99
CA GLU A 18 -9.05 4.42 -0.43
C GLU A 18 -7.55 4.15 -0.71
N ALA A 19 -7.11 2.90 -0.54
CA ALA A 19 -5.74 2.49 -0.88
C ALA A 19 -5.43 2.67 -2.38
N ARG A 20 -6.40 2.36 -3.25
CA ARG A 20 -6.27 2.53 -4.70
C ARG A 20 -6.14 4.00 -5.07
N GLU A 21 -7.01 4.86 -4.54
CA GLU A 21 -6.97 6.30 -4.79
C GLU A 21 -5.69 6.96 -4.27
N PHE A 22 -5.21 6.53 -3.09
CA PHE A 22 -3.90 6.94 -2.60
C PHE A 22 -2.79 6.51 -3.57
N SER A 23 -2.81 5.25 -4.02
CA SER A 23 -1.81 4.72 -4.96
C SER A 23 -1.85 5.47 -6.30
N ASP A 24 -3.03 5.84 -6.79
CA ASP A 24 -3.21 6.63 -8.01
C ASP A 24 -2.61 8.03 -7.82
N CYS A 25 -2.89 8.71 -6.70
CA CYS A 25 -2.28 10.00 -6.33
C CYS A 25 -0.75 9.93 -6.32
N VAL A 26 -0.18 8.88 -5.71
CA VAL A 26 1.28 8.67 -5.71
C VAL A 26 1.81 8.42 -7.13
N SER A 27 1.05 7.74 -7.98
CA SER A 27 1.45 7.41 -9.35
C SER A 27 1.49 8.62 -10.30
N GLU A 28 0.85 9.73 -9.93
CA GLU A 28 0.94 11.02 -10.62
C GLU A 28 2.27 11.75 -10.31
N ILE A 29 2.90 11.41 -9.18
CA ILE A 29 4.17 11.98 -8.72
C ILE A 29 5.34 11.07 -9.10
N LEU A 30 5.13 9.76 -8.99
CA LEU A 30 6.11 8.70 -9.28
C LEU A 30 5.56 7.81 -10.41
N GLU A 31 6.06 7.98 -11.63
CA GLU A 31 5.49 7.30 -12.80
C GLU A 31 5.69 5.78 -12.79
N GLU A 32 6.87 5.30 -12.41
CA GLU A 32 7.22 3.88 -12.46
C GLU A 32 7.10 3.22 -11.07
N ILE A 33 5.87 2.84 -10.72
CA ILE A 33 5.56 2.18 -9.44
C ILE A 33 4.77 0.86 -9.57
N THR A 34 4.95 0.00 -8.58
CA THR A 34 4.00 -1.07 -8.21
C THR A 34 3.50 -0.79 -6.80
N ALA A 35 2.18 -0.80 -6.61
CA ALA A 35 1.52 -0.52 -5.35
C ALA A 35 0.71 -1.74 -4.90
N ILE A 36 0.90 -2.16 -3.65
CA ILE A 36 0.29 -3.37 -3.10
C ILE A 36 -0.33 -3.03 -1.74
N LEU A 37 -1.63 -3.20 -1.59
CA LEU A 37 -2.28 -3.21 -0.29
C LEU A 37 -1.90 -4.51 0.42
N TYR A 38 -1.40 -4.41 1.65
CA TYR A 38 -1.10 -5.58 2.48
C TYR A 38 -1.76 -5.43 3.86
N GLY A 39 -1.35 -6.27 4.81
CA GLY A 39 -1.85 -6.19 6.17
C GLY A 39 -3.32 -6.59 6.31
N SER A 40 -3.98 -6.02 7.30
CA SER A 40 -5.25 -6.55 7.80
C SER A 40 -6.42 -6.42 6.80
N TYR A 41 -6.45 -5.36 6.00
CA TYR A 41 -7.46 -5.20 4.95
C TYR A 41 -7.24 -6.16 3.78
N ALA A 42 -6.00 -6.44 3.42
CA ALA A 42 -5.68 -7.45 2.42
C ALA A 42 -6.08 -8.86 2.91
N ARG A 43 -5.72 -9.22 4.15
CA ARG A 43 -6.07 -10.52 4.76
C ARG A 43 -7.56 -10.69 5.08
N GLY A 44 -8.28 -9.60 5.33
CA GLY A 44 -9.69 -9.60 5.71
C GLY A 44 -9.96 -9.73 7.22
N ASP A 45 -8.92 -9.72 8.05
CA ASP A 45 -8.98 -9.80 9.52
C ASP A 45 -8.89 -8.41 10.20
N PHE A 46 -9.09 -7.33 9.45
CA PHE A 46 -9.09 -5.94 9.94
C PHE A 46 -10.14 -5.66 11.02
N ASN A 47 -9.87 -4.61 11.79
CA ASN A 47 -10.84 -3.92 12.61
C ASN A 47 -11.13 -2.52 12.02
N GLU A 48 -12.22 -1.89 12.44
CA GLU A 48 -12.68 -0.60 11.85
C GLU A 48 -11.70 0.56 12.06
N TRP A 49 -10.78 0.42 13.02
CA TRP A 49 -9.74 1.39 13.36
C TRP A 49 -8.37 1.01 12.80
N SER A 50 -8.28 -0.06 12.01
CA SER A 50 -7.04 -0.47 11.39
C SER A 50 -6.60 0.57 10.36
N ASP A 51 -5.30 0.80 10.32
CA ASP A 51 -4.62 1.53 9.25
C ASP A 51 -4.68 0.74 7.94
N ILE A 52 -4.48 1.45 6.83
CA ILE A 52 -4.48 0.91 5.47
C ILE A 52 -3.02 0.82 5.02
N ASP A 53 -2.42 -0.36 5.17
CA ASP A 53 -1.02 -0.62 4.85
C ASP A 53 -0.76 -0.72 3.35
N VAL A 54 0.02 0.19 2.76
CA VAL A 54 0.33 0.18 1.32
C VAL A 54 1.84 0.13 1.08
N LEU A 55 2.29 -0.92 0.38
CA LEU A 55 3.66 -1.01 -0.09
C LEU A 55 3.77 -0.35 -1.47
N ILE A 56 4.56 0.72 -1.56
CA ILE A 56 4.91 1.39 -2.81
C ILE A 56 6.34 1.02 -3.18
N ILE A 57 6.48 0.30 -4.29
CA ILE A 57 7.77 -0.01 -4.89
C ILE A 57 7.94 0.93 -6.08
N ALA A 58 8.93 1.81 -6.02
CA ALA A 58 9.24 2.75 -7.09
C ALA A 58 10.59 2.42 -7.73
N LYS A 59 10.77 2.79 -8.99
CA LYS A 59 12.07 2.63 -9.67
C LYS A 59 13.17 3.44 -8.98
N GLU A 60 12.87 4.69 -8.65
CA GLU A 60 13.80 5.62 -8.01
C GLU A 60 13.13 6.33 -6.83
N LEU A 61 13.87 6.46 -5.74
CA LEU A 61 13.49 7.22 -4.56
C LEU A 61 14.73 7.88 -3.94
N PRO A 62 14.57 9.03 -3.27
CA PRO A 62 15.62 9.60 -2.43
C PRO A 62 16.14 8.59 -1.41
N GLN A 63 17.42 8.67 -1.04
CA GLN A 63 17.99 7.80 0.00
C GLN A 63 17.43 8.13 1.39
N ASN A 64 17.08 9.40 1.63
CA ASN A 64 16.55 9.85 2.91
C ASN A 64 15.05 9.47 3.05
N PRO A 65 14.66 8.71 4.10
CA PRO A 65 13.25 8.34 4.30
C PRO A 65 12.29 9.51 4.47
N LEU A 66 12.71 10.61 5.11
CA LEU A 66 11.87 11.80 5.27
C LEU A 66 11.60 12.46 3.92
N GLU A 67 12.60 12.51 3.04
CA GLU A 67 12.43 13.07 1.69
C GLU A 67 11.44 12.24 0.87
N ARG A 68 11.44 10.91 1.01
CA ARG A 68 10.45 10.05 0.36
C ARG A 68 9.03 10.41 0.77
N LEU A 69 8.80 10.63 2.06
CA LEU A 69 7.49 11.03 2.57
C LEU A 69 7.10 12.43 2.10
N ASN A 70 8.05 13.37 2.07
CA ASN A 70 7.81 14.72 1.57
C ASN A 70 7.36 14.75 0.10
N LEU A 71 7.86 13.83 -0.74
CA LEU A 71 7.42 13.73 -2.14
C LEU A 71 5.92 13.48 -2.27
N ILE A 72 5.34 12.73 -1.33
CA ILE A 72 3.93 12.30 -1.37
C ILE A 72 3.10 12.90 -0.23
N ASP A 73 3.59 13.94 0.44
CA ASP A 73 2.96 14.55 1.63
C ASP A 73 1.52 15.01 1.35
N ALA A 74 1.26 15.53 0.15
CA ALA A 74 -0.10 15.90 -0.27
C ALA A 74 -1.04 14.69 -0.33
N CYS A 75 -0.57 13.53 -0.80
CA CYS A 75 -1.35 12.29 -0.83
C CYS A 75 -1.57 11.76 0.59
N ILE A 76 -0.55 11.77 1.46
CA ILE A 76 -0.68 11.34 2.87
C ILE A 76 -1.72 12.20 3.60
N LYS A 77 -1.67 13.54 3.43
CA LYS A 77 -2.65 14.44 4.05
C LYS A 77 -4.07 14.23 3.53
N ARG A 78 -4.21 13.85 2.26
CA ARG A 78 -5.51 13.57 1.64
C ARG A 78 -6.10 12.23 2.09
N TYR A 79 -5.25 11.24 2.36
CA TYR A 79 -5.63 9.87 2.75
C TYR A 79 -4.97 9.50 4.10
N PRO A 80 -5.41 10.11 5.22
CA PRO A 80 -4.69 10.04 6.50
C PRO A 80 -4.72 8.67 7.17
N ARG A 81 -5.55 7.74 6.69
CA ARG A 81 -5.59 6.35 7.18
C ARG A 81 -4.61 5.42 6.47
N VAL A 82 -4.00 5.88 5.38
CA VAL A 82 -3.04 5.08 4.62
C VAL A 82 -1.67 5.22 5.25
N GLU A 83 -1.05 4.08 5.58
CA GLU A 83 0.32 3.99 6.04
C GLU A 83 1.20 3.43 4.92
N PRO A 84 1.93 4.28 4.17
CA PRO A 84 2.74 3.82 3.08
C PRO A 84 4.16 3.40 3.52
N ILE A 85 4.64 2.29 2.98
CA ILE A 85 6.07 1.96 2.93
C ILE A 85 6.58 2.22 1.52
N LEU A 86 7.54 3.16 1.38
CA LEU A 86 8.16 3.48 0.10
C LEU A 86 9.56 2.86 0.01
N ILE A 87 9.75 1.97 -0.95
CA ILE A 87 11.04 1.32 -1.22
C ILE A 87 11.38 1.35 -2.71
N THR A 88 12.66 1.27 -3.03
CA THR A 88 13.11 1.10 -4.40
C THR A 88 12.99 -0.37 -4.84
N VAL A 89 13.04 -0.61 -6.14
CA VAL A 89 13.15 -1.98 -6.69
C VAL A 89 14.36 -2.74 -6.12
N SER A 90 15.50 -2.06 -5.94
CA SER A 90 16.70 -2.70 -5.40
C SER A 90 16.58 -3.05 -3.92
N GLU A 91 15.91 -2.20 -3.13
CA GLU A 91 15.55 -2.49 -1.74
C GLU A 91 14.58 -3.66 -1.64
N PHE A 92 13.54 -3.65 -2.48
CA PHE A 92 12.56 -4.73 -2.58
C PHE A 92 13.24 -6.08 -2.86
N ILE A 93 14.08 -6.18 -3.89
CA ILE A 93 14.80 -7.43 -4.24
C ILE A 93 15.65 -7.93 -3.07
N ARG A 94 16.31 -7.01 -2.35
CA ARG A 94 17.14 -7.36 -1.19
C ARG A 94 16.34 -7.84 0.01
N MET A 95 15.12 -7.32 0.19
CA MET A 95 14.31 -7.51 1.39
C MET A 95 13.16 -8.51 1.23
N ARG A 96 12.79 -8.90 0.01
CA ARG A 96 11.62 -9.76 -0.29
C ARG A 96 11.59 -11.14 0.39
N HIS A 97 12.71 -11.58 0.97
CA HIS A 97 12.80 -12.83 1.74
C HIS A 97 13.24 -12.61 3.20
N LYS A 98 13.37 -11.36 3.65
CA LYS A 98 13.91 -10.99 4.97
C LYS A 98 12.96 -10.13 5.78
N ASN A 99 12.11 -9.36 5.11
CA ASN A 99 11.16 -8.46 5.75
C ASN A 99 9.76 -9.07 5.68
N LEU A 100 9.13 -9.25 6.85
CA LEU A 100 7.83 -9.90 6.97
C LEU A 100 6.71 -9.12 6.26
N ALA A 101 6.71 -7.79 6.31
CA ALA A 101 5.70 -6.97 5.65
C ALA A 101 5.78 -7.10 4.12
N ILE A 102 7.00 -7.10 3.56
CA ILE A 102 7.19 -7.28 2.12
C ILE A 102 6.81 -8.70 1.70
N LEU A 103 7.21 -9.71 2.48
CA LEU A 103 6.83 -11.09 2.19
C LEU A 103 5.30 -11.25 2.20
N GLU A 104 4.65 -10.67 3.20
CA GLU A 104 3.19 -10.68 3.29
C GLU A 104 2.53 -9.98 2.10
N ALA A 105 3.03 -8.81 1.70
CA ALA A 105 2.54 -8.09 0.53
C ALA A 105 2.61 -8.95 -0.74
N LEU A 106 3.65 -9.78 -0.88
CA LEU A 106 3.78 -10.69 -2.02
C LEU A 106 2.83 -11.89 -1.95
N GLU A 107 2.64 -12.47 -0.77
CA GLU A 107 1.84 -13.70 -0.62
C GLU A 107 0.33 -13.44 -0.55
N LYS A 108 -0.06 -12.36 0.12
CA LYS A 108 -1.46 -12.08 0.49
C LYS A 108 -1.95 -10.71 0.05
N GLY A 109 -1.06 -9.88 -0.49
CA GLY A 109 -1.39 -8.52 -0.87
C GLY A 109 -2.34 -8.44 -2.08
N ILE A 110 -3.03 -7.32 -2.17
CA ILE A 110 -3.88 -6.97 -3.31
C ILE A 110 -3.10 -5.98 -4.16
N LYS A 111 -2.72 -6.39 -5.37
CA LYS A 111 -2.08 -5.49 -6.34
C LYS A 111 -3.05 -4.39 -6.74
N LEU A 112 -2.68 -3.14 -6.48
CA LEU A 112 -3.47 -1.97 -6.84
C LEU A 112 -2.99 -1.40 -8.18
N ILE A 113 -1.67 -1.27 -8.33
CA ILE A 113 -0.96 -0.84 -9.54
C ILE A 113 0.23 -1.78 -9.75
N ASP A 114 0.52 -2.20 -10.99
CA ASP A 114 1.69 -3.04 -11.28
C ASP A 114 2.38 -2.63 -12.60
N ARG A 115 3.09 -1.48 -12.59
CA ARG A 115 3.84 -1.00 -13.78
C ARG A 115 5.23 -1.63 -13.88
N LEU A 116 5.78 -2.12 -12.77
CA LEU A 116 7.11 -2.71 -12.71
C LEU A 116 7.10 -4.25 -12.89
N ASN A 117 5.92 -4.86 -13.05
CA ASN A 117 5.73 -6.31 -13.20
C ASN A 117 6.40 -7.11 -12.07
N ILE A 118 6.19 -6.70 -10.82
CA ILE A 118 6.83 -7.32 -9.67
C ILE A 118 6.02 -8.55 -9.24
N GLY A 119 6.67 -9.73 -9.26
CA GLY A 119 6.16 -11.03 -8.82
C GLY A 119 7.16 -11.75 -7.93
#